data_AF-A0A1E4B365-F1
#
_entry.id   AF-A0A1E4B365-F1
#
_cell.length_a   1.000
_cell.length_b   1.000
_cell.length_c   1.000
_cell.angle_alpha   90.00
_cell.angle_beta   90.00
_cell.angle_gamma   90.00
#
_symmetry.space_group_name_H-M   'P 1'
#
loop_
_entity.id
_entity.type
_entity.pdbx_description
1 polymer ?
#
loop_
_entity_poly.entity_id
_entity_poly.type
_entity_poly.pdbx_seq_one_letter_code
_entity_poly.pdbx_strand_id
1 'polypeptide(L)'
;MIEIEVQNETHQSQSRLRFAAVPRIGEGIRLREPDGMWASYDVIDVWYQKAEFGDVWMPYLHVRITPGEGVGGEEHENYGQYDAPGSVYGGEYEPFKI
;
A
#
# COMPACT_ATOMS: atom_id res chain seq x y z
N MET A 1 15.89 4.70 -16.52
CA MET A 1 14.51 4.76 -16.01
C MET A 1 13.84 3.45 -16.37
N ILE A 2 13.19 2.79 -15.41
CA ILE A 2 12.57 1.46 -15.60
C ILE A 2 11.06 1.66 -15.55
N GLU A 3 10.34 1.14 -16.54
CA GLU A 3 8.89 1.15 -16.56
C GLU A 3 8.35 -0.20 -16.11
N ILE A 4 7.35 -0.19 -15.23
CA ILE A 4 6.64 -1.38 -14.77
C ILE A 4 5.16 -1.16 -15.01
N GLU A 5 4.52 -2.15 -15.60
CA GLU A 5 3.08 -2.14 -15.79
C GLU A 5 2.39 -2.87 -14.63
N VAL A 6 1.38 -2.24 -14.05
CA VAL A 6 0.62 -2.74 -12.92
C VAL A 6 -0.81 -3.01 -13.37
N GLN A 7 -1.22 -4.28 -13.28
CA GLN A 7 -2.58 -4.74 -13.46
C GLN A 7 -3.23 -4.87 -12.08
N ASN A 8 -4.17 -3.98 -11.78
CA ASN A 8 -4.86 -3.92 -10.51
C ASN A 8 -6.19 -4.68 -10.63
N GLU A 9 -6.27 -5.83 -9.97
CA GLU A 9 -7.47 -6.68 -9.95
C GLU A 9 -8.63 -6.00 -9.22
N THR A 10 -8.36 -5.30 -8.13
CA THR A 10 -9.39 -4.65 -7.30
C THR A 10 -10.18 -3.61 -8.10
N HIS A 11 -9.48 -2.76 -8.84
CA HIS A 11 -10.09 -1.68 -9.61
C HIS A 11 -10.27 -1.99 -11.09
N GLN A 12 -9.90 -3.19 -11.53
CA GLN A 12 -9.93 -3.60 -12.94
C GLN A 12 -9.24 -2.56 -13.83
N SER A 13 -8.05 -2.11 -13.43
CA SER A 13 -7.32 -1.02 -14.08
C SER A 13 -5.87 -1.38 -14.39
N GLN A 14 -5.27 -0.62 -15.31
CA GLN A 14 -3.89 -0.79 -15.73
C GLN A 14 -3.15 0.55 -15.65
N SER A 15 -1.99 0.55 -15.01
CA SER A 15 -1.17 1.74 -14.80
C SER A 15 0.29 1.45 -15.12
N ARG A 16 1.02 2.47 -15.61
CA ARG A 16 2.47 2.35 -15.85
C ARG A 16 3.24 3.24 -14.89
N LEU A 17 4.07 2.61 -14.06
CA LEU A 17 4.91 3.27 -13.07
C LEU A 17 6.35 3.38 -13.58
N ARG A 18 7.01 4.50 -13.29
CA ARG A 18 8.40 4.75 -13.70
C ARG A 18 9.31 4.87 -12.49
N PHE A 19 10.39 4.10 -12.48
CA PHE A 19 11.35 4.06 -11.39
C PHE A 19 12.73 4.54 -11.85
N ALA A 20 13.44 5.20 -10.93
CA ALA A 20 14.83 5.58 -11.14
C ALA A 20 15.79 4.37 -10.98
N ALA A 21 15.39 3.35 -10.22
CA ALA A 21 16.15 2.12 -9.95
C ALA A 21 15.23 0.90 -9.95
N VAL A 22 15.80 -0.32 -9.99
CA VAL A 22 15.04 -1.57 -9.94
C VAL A 22 14.41 -1.72 -8.55
N PRO A 23 13.07 -1.74 -8.41
CA PRO A 23 12.44 -1.95 -7.12
C PRO A 23 12.60 -3.41 -6.67
N ARG A 24 12.73 -3.63 -5.36
CA ARG A 24 12.58 -4.97 -4.78
C ARG A 24 11.09 -5.28 -4.73
N ILE A 25 10.69 -6.30 -5.47
CA ILE A 25 9.30 -6.72 -5.60
C ILE A 25 9.15 -8.01 -4.79
N GLY A 26 8.25 -8.02 -3.81
CA GLY A 26 8.01 -9.21 -2.97
C GLY A 26 7.26 -8.94 -1.66
N GLU A 27 7.26 -7.71 -1.15
CA GLU A 27 6.58 -7.34 0.11
C GLU A 27 5.26 -6.58 -0.10
N GLY A 28 4.81 -6.45 -1.36
CA GLY A 28 3.68 -5.60 -1.74
C GLY A 28 4.09 -4.27 -2.36
N ILE A 29 3.12 -3.50 -2.83
CA ILE A 29 3.29 -2.13 -3.34
C ILE A 29 2.23 -1.22 -2.73
N ARG A 30 2.52 0.08 -2.66
CA ARG A 30 1.50 1.09 -2.29
C ARG A 30 1.03 1.82 -3.54
N LEU A 31 -0.27 1.84 -3.75
CA LEU A 31 -0.91 2.57 -4.83
C LEU A 31 -1.82 3.66 -4.24
N ARG A 32 -2.00 4.73 -5.02
CA ARG A 32 -2.90 5.81 -4.63
C ARG A 32 -4.30 5.50 -5.12
N GLU A 33 -5.23 5.47 -4.18
CA GLU A 33 -6.64 5.17 -4.39
C GLU A 33 -7.41 6.35 -5.01
N PRO A 34 -8.61 6.12 -5.55
CA PRO A 34 -9.46 7.19 -6.11
C PRO A 34 -9.81 8.30 -5.11
N ASP A 35 -9.90 7.98 -3.82
CA ASP A 35 -10.09 8.94 -2.72
C ASP A 35 -8.83 9.79 -2.42
N GLY A 36 -7.72 9.47 -3.07
CA GLY A 36 -6.43 10.13 -2.92
C GLY A 36 -5.57 9.59 -1.78
N MET A 37 -6.07 8.62 -1.00
CA MET A 37 -5.34 7.92 0.05
C MET A 37 -4.40 6.85 -0.51
N TRP A 38 -3.48 6.37 0.29
CA TRP A 38 -2.52 5.34 -0.11
C TRP A 38 -2.91 4.00 0.49
N ALA A 39 -3.22 3.02 -0.35
CA ALA A 39 -3.51 1.66 0.08
C ALA A 39 -2.35 0.70 -0.24
N SER A 40 -2.21 -0.33 0.59
CA SER A 40 -1.29 -1.45 0.39
C SER A 40 -1.92 -2.51 -0.51
N TYR A 41 -1.11 -3.03 -1.42
CA TYR A 41 -1.47 -4.04 -2.40
C TYR A 41 -0.51 -5.22 -2.30
N ASP A 42 -1.06 -6.42 -2.21
CA ASP A 42 -0.33 -7.67 -2.32
C ASP A 42 0.03 -7.93 -3.79
N VAL A 43 1.26 -8.40 -4.03
CA VAL A 43 1.69 -8.85 -5.36
C VAL A 43 1.29 -10.32 -5.50
N ILE A 44 0.40 -10.59 -6.44
CA ILE A 44 -0.07 -11.96 -6.75
C ILE A 44 0.95 -12.64 -7.66
N ASP A 45 1.31 -12.00 -8.77
CA ASP A 45 2.22 -12.55 -9.77
C ASP A 45 3.18 -11.49 -10.31
N VAL A 46 4.36 -11.94 -10.74
CA VAL A 46 5.37 -11.15 -11.44
C VAL A 46 5.81 -11.91 -12.68
N TRP A 47 5.79 -11.25 -13.84
CA TRP A 47 6.33 -11.82 -15.07
C TRP A 47 7.07 -10.78 -15.89
N TYR A 48 7.83 -11.27 -16.87
CA TYR A 48 8.63 -10.44 -17.76
C TYR A 48 8.25 -10.73 -19.20
N GLN A 49 8.08 -9.68 -19.99
CA GLN A 49 7.87 -9.78 -21.44
C GLN A 49 9.01 -9.08 -22.18
N LYS A 50 9.40 -9.61 -23.33
CA LYS A 50 10.40 -8.95 -24.18
C LYS A 50 9.84 -7.57 -24.58
N ALA A 51 10.63 -6.52 -24.39
CA ALA A 51 10.27 -5.18 -24.82
C ALA A 51 10.06 -5.14 -26.35
N GLU A 52 9.20 -4.23 -26.80
CA GLU A 52 8.99 -3.99 -28.23
C GLU A 52 10.26 -3.46 -28.92
N PHE A 53 11.08 -2.70 -28.18
CA PHE A 53 12.34 -2.13 -28.67
C PHE A 53 13.50 -2.46 -27.73
N GLY A 54 14.60 -2.94 -28.32
CA GLY A 54 15.83 -3.31 -27.61
C GLY A 54 15.80 -4.73 -27.03
N ASP A 55 16.93 -5.13 -26.43
CA ASP A 55 17.07 -6.42 -25.73
C ASP A 55 16.95 -6.23 -24.22
N VAL A 56 15.77 -5.76 -23.79
CA VAL A 56 15.41 -5.57 -22.39
C VAL A 56 14.11 -6.31 -22.09
N TRP A 57 14.00 -6.84 -20.88
CA TRP A 57 12.78 -7.48 -20.38
C TRP A 57 11.98 -6.48 -19.54
N MET A 58 10.72 -6.26 -19.89
CA MET A 58 9.80 -5.39 -19.16
C MET A 58 9.03 -6.18 -18.11
N PRO A 59 9.05 -5.76 -16.83
CA PRO A 59 8.30 -6.42 -15.77
C PRO A 59 6.83 -5.98 -15.75
N TYR A 60 5.98 -6.92 -15.34
CA TYR A 60 4.55 -6.75 -15.12
C TYR A 60 4.21 -7.26 -13.72
N LEU A 61 3.34 -6.52 -13.03
CA LEU A 61 2.84 -6.86 -11.70
C LEU A 61 1.33 -7.06 -11.76
N HIS A 62 0.88 -8.21 -11.30
CA HIS A 62 -0.53 -8.44 -10.97
C HIS A 62 -0.71 -8.25 -9.47
N VAL A 63 -1.59 -7.33 -9.09
CA VAL A 63 -1.77 -6.93 -7.69
C VAL A 63 -3.23 -6.89 -7.29
N ARG A 64 -3.47 -7.07 -6.00
CA ARG A 64 -4.77 -6.94 -5.36
C ARG A 64 -4.62 -6.23 -4.02
N ILE A 65 -5.61 -5.42 -3.65
CA ILE A 65 -5.58 -4.71 -2.37
C ILE A 65 -5.41 -5.69 -1.21
N THR A 66 -4.51 -5.38 -0.27
CA THR A 66 -4.26 -6.23 0.88
C THR A 66 -5.53 -6.31 1.75
N PRO A 67 -5.99 -7.49 2.17
CA PRO A 67 -7.20 -7.63 2.98
C PRO A 67 -7.14 -6.78 4.25
N GLY A 68 -8.19 -6.00 4.52
CA GLY A 68 -8.27 -5.13 5.70
C GLY A 68 -7.73 -3.71 5.48
N GLU A 69 -7.06 -3.43 4.36
CA GLU A 69 -6.86 -2.05 3.91
C GLU A 69 -8.21 -1.54 3.38
N GLY A 70 -8.92 -0.78 4.23
CA GLY A 70 -10.22 -0.22 3.90
C GLY A 70 -10.12 0.76 2.74
N VAL A 71 -10.86 0.50 1.66
CA VAL A 71 -11.14 1.50 0.62
C VAL A 71 -12.11 2.50 1.24
N GLY A 72 -11.59 3.56 1.85
CA GLY A 72 -12.29 4.76 2.30
C GLY A 72 -13.77 4.59 2.67
N GLY A 73 -14.05 3.83 3.74
CA GLY A 73 -15.23 4.14 4.53
C GLY A 73 -14.89 5.38 5.34
N GLU A 74 -15.79 6.37 5.40
CA GLU A 74 -15.64 7.55 6.24
C GLU A 74 -15.36 7.14 7.69
N GLU A 75 -14.09 6.99 8.06
CA GLU A 75 -13.67 6.95 9.44
C GLU A 75 -13.77 8.37 9.95
N HIS A 76 -14.97 8.71 10.42
CA HIS A 76 -15.09 9.72 11.47
C HIS A 76 -14.07 9.36 12.54
N GLU A 77 -13.02 10.17 12.61
CA GLU A 77 -11.93 10.07 13.56
C GLU A 77 -12.50 10.10 15.00
N ASN A 78 -12.85 8.94 15.55
CA ASN A 78 -12.98 8.76 16.99
C ASN A 78 -11.61 8.33 17.52
N TYR A 79 -10.68 9.29 17.58
CA TYR A 79 -9.47 9.18 18.39
C TYR A 79 -9.90 9.09 19.86
N GLY A 80 -10.22 7.91 20.37
CA GLY A 80 -10.69 7.84 21.75
C GLY A 80 -10.99 6.50 22.40
N GLN A 81 -10.95 5.35 21.72
CA GLN A 81 -11.36 4.11 22.39
C GLN A 81 -10.43 2.93 22.10
N TYR A 82 -9.29 2.92 22.77
CA TYR A 82 -8.60 1.67 23.06
C TYR A 82 -9.37 0.94 24.16
N ASP A 83 -10.05 -0.15 23.82
CA ASP A 83 -10.55 -1.11 24.80
C ASP A 83 -9.35 -1.83 25.44
N ALA A 84 -8.84 -1.25 26.52
CA ALA A 84 -7.84 -1.88 27.38
C ALA A 84 -8.56 -2.76 28.43
N PRO A 85 -8.27 -4.06 28.53
CA PRO A 85 -8.82 -4.91 29.58
C PRO A 85 -8.03 -4.66 30.87
N GLY A 86 -8.62 -3.92 31.82
CA GLY A 86 -8.11 -3.85 33.18
C GLY A 86 -7.93 -2.44 33.72
N SER A 87 -9.03 -1.75 33.99
CA SER A 87 -9.03 -0.52 34.80
C SER A 87 -8.75 -0.84 36.26
N VAL A 88 -7.49 -0.72 36.69
CA VAL A 88 -7.15 -0.45 38.09
C VAL A 88 -6.03 0.59 38.15
N TYR A 89 -6.23 1.55 39.05
CA TYR A 89 -5.37 2.66 39.49
C TYR A 89 -5.63 4.02 38.83
N GLY A 90 -6.42 4.81 39.56
CA GLY A 90 -6.32 6.27 39.53
C GLY A 90 -5.00 6.75 40.15
N GLY A 91 -4.57 7.92 39.74
CA GLY A 91 -3.37 8.58 40.25
C GLY A 91 -2.86 9.64 39.29
N GLU A 92 -3.41 10.84 39.46
CA GLU A 92 -2.80 12.18 39.31
C GLU A 92 -1.76 12.44 38.20
N TYR A 93 -2.10 13.42 37.35
CA TYR A 93 -1.19 14.08 36.42
C TYR A 93 -0.03 14.75 37.17
N GLU A 94 1.21 14.48 36.78
CA GLU A 94 2.32 15.41 36.99
C GLU A 94 3.08 15.64 35.67
N PRO A 95 3.31 16.90 35.28
CA PRO A 95 3.99 17.23 34.03
C PRO A 95 5.50 17.00 34.15
N PHE A 96 6.02 16.40 33.08
CA PHE A 96 7.42 16.21 32.72
C PHE A 96 8.33 17.36 33.16
N LYS A 97 9.48 17.02 33.76
CA LYS A 97 10.63 17.92 33.91
C LYS A 97 11.88 17.31 33.26
N ILE A 98 12.63 18.22 32.63
CA ILE A 98 13.86 18.12 31.83
C ILE A 98 14.94 17.26 32.47
#